data_AF-A0A2W2CG88-F1
#
_entry.id   AF-A0A2W2CG88-F1
#
_cell.length_a   1.000
_cell.length_b   1.000
_cell.length_c   1.000
_cell.angle_alpha   90.00
_cell.angle_beta   90.00
_cell.angle_gamma   90.00
#
_symmetry.space_group_name_H-M   'P 1'
#
loop_
_entity.id
_entity.type
_entity.pdbx_description
1 polymer ?
#
loop_
_entity_poly.entity_id
_entity_poly.type
_entity_poly.pdbx_seq_one_letter_code
_entity_poly.pdbx_strand_id
1 'polypeptide(L)'
;MAEREDETLLHTLKKVAAVLKQADIPFALGGSFAVYAHGGHSSEHDVDFLIREPDVEAALAALVEAGFTAERPPEDWLVKVYDGGRMVDLIHRPIETPVTEETFADTVVRPVDAIHMPVLSASQLMVHKLLSFSQHYCDFARGLPLARSLREQIDWERVRKETQHSPYAEAFLVLLDRLDVVPQAGTADGRDIL
;
A
#
# COMPACT_ATOMS: atom_id res chain seq x y z
N MET A 1 14.62 12.43 15.76
CA MET A 1 13.29 12.10 16.31
C MET A 1 12.55 11.16 15.36
N ALA A 2 12.46 11.47 14.06
CA ALA A 2 11.87 10.60 13.03
C ALA A 2 12.41 9.15 13.03
N GLU A 3 13.74 8.95 13.05
CA GLU A 3 14.33 7.58 13.06
C GLU A 3 13.88 6.72 14.26
N ARG A 4 13.69 7.32 15.44
CA ARG A 4 13.19 6.61 16.63
C ARG A 4 11.70 6.29 16.54
N GLU A 5 10.93 7.14 15.87
CA GLU A 5 9.51 6.94 15.63
C GLU A 5 9.31 5.80 14.61
N ASP A 6 10.10 5.79 13.54
CA ASP A 6 10.14 4.70 12.55
C ASP A 6 10.52 3.36 13.16
N GLU A 7 11.54 3.32 14.04
CA GLU A 7 11.89 2.11 14.80
C GLU A 7 10.73 1.60 15.64
N THR A 8 9.96 2.50 16.27
CA THR A 8 8.81 2.11 17.09
C THR A 8 7.62 1.63 16.26
N LEU A 9 7.36 2.23 15.09
CA LEU A 9 6.32 1.79 14.17
C LEU A 9 6.69 0.47 13.51
N LEU A 10 7.95 0.26 13.12
CA LEU A 10 8.46 -1.03 12.65
C LEU A 10 8.27 -2.11 13.72
N HIS A 11 8.53 -1.80 14.99
CA HIS A 11 8.26 -2.73 16.07
C HIS A 11 6.77 -3.09 16.19
N THR A 12 5.88 -2.09 16.13
CA THR A 12 4.42 -2.31 16.15
C THR A 12 3.94 -3.13 14.94
N LEU A 13 4.40 -2.80 13.73
CA LEU A 13 4.16 -3.56 12.50
C LEU A 13 4.57 -5.03 12.67
N LYS A 14 5.78 -5.28 13.17
CA LYS A 14 6.30 -6.64 13.40
C LYS A 14 5.44 -7.42 14.38
N LYS A 15 4.95 -6.78 15.46
CA LYS A 15 4.03 -7.41 16.41
C LYS A 15 2.71 -7.80 15.75
N VAL A 16 2.09 -6.90 14.98
CA VAL A 16 0.84 -7.20 14.28
C VAL A 16 1.02 -8.35 13.30
N ALA A 17 2.05 -8.30 12.45
CA ALA A 17 2.35 -9.37 11.50
C ALA A 17 2.60 -10.72 12.20
N ALA A 18 3.24 -10.73 13.38
CA ALA A 18 3.45 -11.94 14.15
C ALA A 18 2.13 -12.53 14.69
N VAL A 19 1.24 -11.69 15.23
CA VAL A 19 -0.06 -12.11 15.74
C VAL A 19 -0.94 -12.67 14.62
N LEU A 20 -1.04 -11.96 13.49
CA LEU A 20 -1.84 -12.42 12.35
C LEU A 20 -1.35 -13.77 11.81
N LYS A 21 -0.03 -13.98 11.75
CA LYS A 21 0.54 -15.29 11.37
C LYS A 21 0.23 -16.39 12.38
N GLN A 22 0.35 -16.11 13.68
CA GLN A 22 0.10 -17.11 14.72
C GLN A 22 -1.38 -17.52 14.78
N ALA A 23 -2.28 -16.61 14.38
CA ALA A 23 -3.71 -16.86 14.28
C ALA A 23 -4.15 -17.43 12.92
N ASP A 24 -3.22 -17.73 12.00
CA ASP A 24 -3.50 -18.19 10.64
C ASP A 24 -4.43 -17.24 9.84
N ILE A 25 -4.32 -15.93 10.08
CA ILE A 25 -5.12 -14.91 9.39
C ILE A 25 -4.35 -14.43 8.15
N PRO A 26 -4.90 -14.58 6.93
CA PRO A 26 -4.29 -14.03 5.73
C PRO A 26 -4.26 -12.50 5.77
N PHE A 27 -3.13 -11.91 5.36
CA PHE A 27 -2.98 -10.46 5.27
C PHE A 27 -2.02 -10.06 4.15
N ALA A 28 -1.98 -8.77 3.84
CA ALA A 28 -0.91 -8.16 3.05
C ALA A 28 -0.49 -6.83 3.67
N LEU A 29 0.81 -6.53 3.70
CA LEU A 29 1.30 -5.20 4.06
C LEU A 29 1.01 -4.22 2.92
N GLY A 30 0.39 -3.09 3.24
CA GLY A 30 0.06 -2.01 2.32
C GLY A 30 0.76 -0.69 2.65
N GLY A 31 0.28 0.38 2.02
CA GLY A 31 0.67 1.74 2.37
C GLY A 31 2.16 2.04 2.23
N SER A 32 2.64 2.93 3.07
CA SER A 32 3.98 3.48 3.01
C SER A 32 5.06 2.47 3.45
N PHE A 33 4.76 1.60 4.41
CA PHE A 33 5.66 0.51 4.81
C PHE A 33 5.81 -0.56 3.73
N ALA A 34 4.79 -0.80 2.90
CA ALA A 34 4.94 -1.62 1.72
C ALA A 34 5.89 -0.97 0.69
N VAL A 35 5.78 0.35 0.47
CA VAL A 35 6.73 1.10 -0.38
C VAL A 35 8.16 0.97 0.16
N TYR A 36 8.35 1.12 1.48
CA TYR A 36 9.63 0.91 2.13
C TYR A 36 10.17 -0.52 1.92
N ALA A 37 9.32 -1.54 2.05
CA ALA A 37 9.70 -2.94 1.82
C ALA A 37 10.15 -3.23 0.38
N HIS A 38 9.70 -2.41 -0.58
CA HIS A 38 10.17 -2.43 -1.97
C HIS A 38 11.46 -1.62 -2.22
N GLY A 39 12.05 -1.01 -1.17
CA GLY A 39 13.22 -0.13 -1.27
C GLY A 39 12.88 1.29 -1.71
N GLY A 40 11.60 1.67 -1.67
CA GLY A 40 11.12 2.98 -2.06
C GLY A 40 11.25 4.04 -0.97
N HIS A 41 10.99 5.29 -1.33
CA HIS A 41 10.94 6.40 -0.37
C HIS A 41 9.56 6.42 0.31
N SER A 42 9.53 6.14 1.62
CA SER A 42 8.32 6.26 2.44
C SER A 42 8.20 7.67 3.01
N SER A 43 7.00 8.27 2.94
CA SER A 43 6.74 9.64 3.42
C SER A 43 5.58 9.74 4.43
N GLU A 44 4.89 8.64 4.72
CA GLU A 44 3.74 8.57 5.62
C GLU A 44 4.04 7.51 6.69
N HIS A 45 3.68 7.75 7.94
CA HIS A 45 4.13 6.95 9.09
C HIS A 45 2.98 6.21 9.77
N ASP A 46 2.06 5.65 8.97
CA ASP A 46 1.00 4.76 9.44
C ASP A 46 1.26 3.33 8.95
N VAL A 47 0.83 2.34 9.74
CA VAL A 47 1.00 0.92 9.38
C VAL A 47 -0.32 0.38 8.82
N ASP A 48 -0.31 -0.01 7.56
CA ASP A 48 -1.48 -0.53 6.86
C ASP A 48 -1.37 -2.04 6.61
N PHE A 49 -2.34 -2.82 7.09
CA PHE A 49 -2.53 -4.20 6.71
C PHE A 49 -3.85 -4.37 5.97
N LEU A 50 -3.83 -5.10 4.86
CA LEU A 50 -5.04 -5.54 4.18
C LEU A 50 -5.44 -6.91 4.71
N ILE A 51 -6.71 -7.06 5.06
CA ILE A 51 -7.33 -8.32 5.52
C ILE A 51 -8.69 -8.50 4.86
N ARG A 52 -9.22 -9.71 4.73
CA ARG A 52 -10.58 -9.89 4.19
C ARG A 52 -11.60 -9.49 5.24
N GLU A 53 -12.73 -8.95 4.80
CA GLU A 53 -13.83 -8.53 5.69
C GLU A 53 -14.32 -9.67 6.62
N PRO A 54 -14.44 -10.94 6.18
CA PRO A 54 -14.80 -12.04 7.08
C PRO A 54 -13.78 -12.34 8.19
N ASP A 55 -12.51 -11.93 8.00
CA ASP A 55 -11.42 -12.20 8.96
C ASP A 55 -11.29 -11.08 10.02
N VAL A 56 -12.01 -9.96 9.86
CA VAL A 56 -11.91 -8.77 10.74
C VAL A 56 -12.12 -9.12 12.21
N GLU A 57 -13.17 -9.87 12.53
CA GLU A 57 -13.50 -10.21 13.92
C GLU A 57 -12.42 -11.10 14.56
N ALA A 58 -11.91 -12.07 13.80
CA ALA A 58 -10.84 -12.95 14.26
C ALA A 58 -9.53 -12.18 14.47
N ALA A 59 -9.20 -11.26 13.55
CA ALA A 59 -8.02 -10.42 13.63
C ALA A 59 -8.06 -9.51 14.87
N LEU A 60 -9.18 -8.83 15.09
CA LEU A 60 -9.35 -7.97 16.27
C LEU A 60 -9.26 -8.77 17.56
N ALA A 61 -9.89 -9.95 17.63
CA ALA A 61 -9.84 -10.80 18.82
C ALA A 61 -8.39 -11.21 19.14
N ALA A 62 -7.65 -11.71 18.15
CA ALA A 62 -6.25 -12.13 18.32
C ALA A 62 -5.33 -10.95 18.71
N LEU A 63 -5.52 -9.78 18.11
CA LEU A 63 -4.75 -8.58 18.43
C LEU A 63 -5.06 -8.05 19.82
N VAL A 64 -6.33 -8.05 20.24
CA VAL A 64 -6.71 -7.67 21.61
C VAL A 64 -6.12 -8.64 22.64
N GLU A 65 -6.15 -9.94 22.38
CA GLU A 65 -5.50 -10.95 23.24
C GLU A 65 -3.98 -10.72 23.36
N ALA A 66 -3.35 -10.26 22.27
CA ALA A 66 -1.94 -9.87 22.26
C ALA A 66 -1.65 -8.48 22.90
N GLY A 67 -2.66 -7.82 23.48
CA GLY A 67 -2.53 -6.57 24.23
C GLY A 67 -2.72 -5.29 23.41
N PHE A 68 -3.23 -5.38 22.19
CA PHE A 68 -3.62 -4.20 21.41
C PHE A 68 -4.99 -3.67 21.84
N THR A 69 -5.24 -2.39 21.61
CA THR A 69 -6.58 -1.79 21.78
C THR A 69 -7.27 -1.69 20.43
N ALA A 70 -8.43 -2.33 20.26
CA ALA A 70 -9.20 -2.24 19.01
C ALA A 70 -10.12 -1.01 19.01
N GLU A 71 -10.29 -0.41 17.84
CA GLU A 71 -11.26 0.66 17.56
C GLU A 71 -12.00 0.36 16.26
N ARG A 72 -13.31 0.63 16.26
CA ARG A 72 -14.14 0.63 15.04
C ARG A 72 -14.56 2.06 14.78
N PRO A 73 -13.89 2.75 13.86
CA PRO A 73 -14.26 4.11 13.54
C PRO A 73 -15.52 4.08 12.64
N PRO A 74 -16.17 5.21 12.36
CA PRO A 74 -17.39 5.24 11.55
C PRO A 74 -17.19 4.80 10.10
N GLU A 75 -15.95 4.79 9.62
CA GLU A 75 -15.54 4.27 8.32
C GLU A 75 -15.87 2.78 8.18
N ASP A 76 -16.54 2.43 7.08
CA ASP A 76 -17.04 1.09 6.77
C ASP A 76 -16.07 0.24 5.93
N TRP A 77 -14.80 0.67 5.86
CA TRP A 77 -13.75 0.05 5.02
C TRP A 77 -12.51 -0.42 5.79
N LEU A 78 -12.41 -0.11 7.08
CA LEU A 78 -11.32 -0.55 7.95
C LEU A 78 -11.77 -0.71 9.41
N VAL A 79 -10.92 -1.38 10.19
CA VAL A 79 -10.89 -1.27 11.66
C VAL A 79 -9.47 -0.89 12.10
N LYS A 80 -9.31 -0.37 13.32
CA LYS A 80 -8.01 0.08 13.83
C LYS A 80 -7.58 -0.72 15.04
N VAL A 81 -6.28 -0.87 15.22
CA VAL A 81 -5.69 -1.31 16.48
C VAL A 81 -4.58 -0.38 16.93
N TYR A 82 -4.37 -0.29 18.23
CA TYR A 82 -3.34 0.55 18.83
C TYR A 82 -2.37 -0.26 19.68
N ASP A 83 -1.08 0.01 19.51
CA ASP A 83 0.01 -0.46 20.37
C ASP A 83 0.61 0.72 21.11
N GLY A 84 0.22 0.95 22.37
CA GLY A 84 0.75 2.07 23.17
C GLY A 84 0.66 3.43 22.47
N GLY A 85 -0.48 3.70 21.83
CA GLY A 85 -0.77 4.94 21.10
C GLY A 85 -0.38 4.96 19.62
N ARG A 86 0.37 3.95 19.13
CA ARG A 86 0.71 3.79 17.71
C ARG A 86 -0.44 3.11 16.97
N MET A 87 -0.97 3.76 15.96
CA MET A 87 -2.12 3.29 15.17
C MET A 87 -1.67 2.29 14.10
N VAL A 88 -2.51 1.30 13.84
CA VAL A 88 -2.42 0.37 12.72
C VAL A 88 -3.80 0.23 12.10
N ASP A 89 -3.89 0.43 10.80
CA ASP A 89 -5.11 0.26 10.03
C ASP A 89 -5.20 -1.18 9.49
N LEU A 90 -6.33 -1.83 9.75
CA LEU A 90 -6.69 -3.12 9.18
C LEU A 90 -7.79 -2.88 8.14
N ILE A 91 -7.36 -2.75 6.90
CA ILE A 91 -8.17 -2.33 5.75
C ILE A 91 -8.79 -3.56 5.11
N HIS A 92 -10.13 -3.61 5.01
CA HIS A 92 -10.83 -4.70 4.35
C HIS A 92 -11.53 -4.30 3.05
N ARG A 93 -11.59 -3.00 2.75
CA ARG A 93 -12.12 -2.46 1.50
C ARG A 93 -11.27 -1.28 0.97
N PRO A 94 -10.01 -1.50 0.56
CA PRO A 94 -9.19 -0.43 -0.02
C PRO A 94 -9.86 0.12 -1.29
N ILE A 95 -9.82 1.44 -1.51
CA ILE A 95 -10.36 2.09 -2.73
C ILE A 95 -11.76 1.57 -3.15
N GLU A 96 -12.64 1.39 -2.17
CA GLU A 96 -14.01 0.88 -2.35
C GLU A 96 -14.12 -0.56 -2.90
N THR A 97 -13.01 -1.29 -2.98
CA THR A 97 -12.95 -2.67 -3.48
C THR A 97 -12.63 -3.64 -2.34
N PRO A 98 -13.34 -4.77 -2.18
CA PRO A 98 -13.06 -5.72 -1.10
C PRO A 98 -11.68 -6.37 -1.27
N VAL A 99 -11.02 -6.66 -0.15
CA VAL A 99 -9.83 -7.54 -0.15
C VAL A 99 -10.27 -8.97 -0.42
N THR A 100 -9.64 -9.62 -1.41
CA THR A 100 -9.97 -10.97 -1.87
C THR A 100 -8.73 -11.87 -1.92
N GLU A 101 -8.93 -13.15 -2.26
CA GLU A 101 -7.82 -14.05 -2.58
C GLU A 101 -6.94 -13.54 -3.73
N GLU A 102 -7.52 -12.82 -4.70
CA GLU A 102 -6.75 -12.22 -5.79
C GLU A 102 -5.83 -11.11 -5.28
N THR A 103 -6.28 -10.34 -4.28
CA THR A 103 -5.44 -9.36 -3.59
C THR A 103 -4.22 -10.02 -2.95
N PHE A 104 -4.41 -11.18 -2.31
CA PHE A 104 -3.31 -11.91 -1.68
C PHE A 104 -2.41 -12.63 -2.69
N ALA A 105 -2.97 -13.14 -3.78
CA ALA A 105 -2.21 -13.77 -4.87
C ALA A 105 -1.27 -12.78 -5.58
N ASP A 106 -1.60 -11.49 -5.59
CA ASP A 106 -0.76 -10.42 -6.14
C ASP A 106 0.33 -9.92 -5.17
N THR A 107 0.48 -10.53 -3.99
CA THR A 107 1.52 -10.13 -3.04
C THR A 107 2.89 -10.70 -3.40
N VAL A 108 3.93 -9.97 -2.98
CA VAL A 108 5.32 -10.43 -3.02
C VAL A 108 5.82 -10.56 -1.59
N VAL A 109 6.39 -11.72 -1.25
CA VAL A 109 7.02 -11.90 0.07
C VAL A 109 8.29 -11.07 0.14
N ARG A 110 8.36 -10.12 1.08
CA ARG A 110 9.51 -9.23 1.29
C ARG A 110 9.91 -9.21 2.77
N PRO A 111 11.22 -9.05 3.08
CA PRO A 111 11.66 -8.79 4.45
C PRO A 111 11.35 -7.35 4.87
N VAL A 112 10.70 -7.17 6.02
CA VAL A 112 10.54 -5.89 6.70
C VAL A 112 11.18 -5.99 8.07
N ASP A 113 12.35 -5.35 8.22
CA ASP A 113 13.16 -5.37 9.45
C ASP A 113 13.27 -6.77 10.10
N ALA A 114 13.69 -7.74 9.27
CA ALA A 114 13.86 -9.17 9.54
C ALA A 114 12.62 -10.09 9.51
N ILE A 115 11.39 -9.56 9.40
CA ILE A 115 10.19 -10.40 9.24
C ILE A 115 9.79 -10.48 7.76
N HIS A 116 9.79 -11.69 7.19
CA HIS A 116 9.28 -11.92 5.85
C HIS A 116 7.75 -11.94 5.87
N MET A 117 7.07 -11.12 5.10
CA MET A 117 5.62 -11.09 5.05
C MET A 117 5.11 -10.80 3.64
N PRO A 118 3.86 -11.18 3.32
CA PRO A 118 3.21 -10.75 2.08
C PRO A 118 3.10 -9.22 2.04
N VAL A 119 3.62 -8.61 0.98
CA VAL A 119 3.55 -7.17 0.71
C VAL A 119 2.82 -6.97 -0.62
N LEU A 120 1.92 -5.99 -0.71
CA LEU A 120 1.29 -5.65 -1.98
C LEU A 120 2.34 -5.36 -3.06
N SER A 121 2.08 -5.81 -4.30
CA SER A 121 2.96 -5.50 -5.43
C SER A 121 3.12 -3.98 -5.61
N ALA A 122 4.28 -3.56 -6.14
CA ALA A 122 4.52 -2.15 -6.47
C ALA A 122 3.45 -1.61 -7.43
N SER A 123 2.98 -2.42 -8.37
CA SER A 123 1.87 -2.11 -9.28
C SER A 123 0.58 -1.83 -8.52
N GLN A 124 0.19 -2.70 -7.58
CA GLN A 124 -1.02 -2.52 -6.80
C GLN A 124 -0.94 -1.32 -5.86
N LEU A 125 0.22 -1.07 -5.26
CA LEU A 125 0.47 0.14 -4.46
C LEU A 125 0.27 1.40 -5.31
N MET A 126 0.75 1.41 -6.55
CA MET A 126 0.54 2.53 -7.48
C MET A 126 -0.94 2.66 -7.87
N VAL A 127 -1.64 1.55 -8.18
CA VAL A 127 -3.09 1.55 -8.45
C VAL A 127 -3.87 2.15 -7.28
N HIS A 128 -3.64 1.66 -6.06
CA HIS A 128 -4.29 2.18 -4.85
C HIS A 128 -4.01 3.66 -4.64
N LYS A 129 -2.76 4.10 -4.83
CA LYS A 129 -2.39 5.52 -4.68
C LYS A 129 -3.14 6.39 -5.69
N LEU A 130 -3.23 5.99 -6.95
CA LEU A 130 -3.94 6.76 -7.98
C LEU A 130 -5.45 6.79 -7.77
N LEU A 131 -6.03 5.67 -7.34
CA LEU A 131 -7.47 5.56 -7.10
C LEU A 131 -7.91 6.19 -5.77
N SER A 132 -6.97 6.52 -4.87
CA SER A 132 -7.26 7.34 -3.68
C SER A 132 -7.50 8.83 -3.99
N PHE A 133 -7.16 9.29 -5.20
CA PHE A 133 -7.36 10.69 -5.57
C PHE A 133 -8.83 10.99 -5.86
N SER A 134 -9.30 12.13 -5.35
CA SER A 134 -10.68 12.61 -5.46
C SER A 134 -10.73 14.13 -5.49
N GLN A 135 -11.95 14.68 -5.61
CA GLN A 135 -12.17 16.13 -5.54
C GLN A 135 -11.76 16.74 -4.20
N HIS A 136 -11.71 15.94 -3.13
CA HIS A 136 -11.35 16.38 -1.79
C HIS A 136 -9.89 16.11 -1.45
N TYR A 137 -9.21 15.26 -2.23
CA TYR A 137 -7.84 14.88 -1.97
C TYR A 137 -7.13 14.50 -3.27
N CYS A 138 -6.23 15.34 -3.74
CA CYS A 138 -5.39 15.06 -4.91
C CYS A 138 -4.02 15.69 -4.69
N ASP A 139 -3.14 14.98 -3.99
CA ASP A 139 -1.78 15.43 -3.70
C ASP A 139 -0.75 14.61 -4.48
N PHE A 140 -0.36 15.13 -5.64
CA PHE A 140 0.67 14.52 -6.49
C PHE A 140 2.06 14.56 -5.85
N ALA A 141 2.33 15.46 -4.89
CA ALA A 141 3.60 15.49 -4.18
C ALA A 141 3.81 14.22 -3.35
N ARG A 142 2.73 13.54 -2.94
CA ARG A 142 2.77 12.23 -2.27
C ARG A 142 2.77 11.04 -3.23
N GLY A 143 2.30 11.21 -4.47
CA GLY A 143 2.33 10.15 -5.48
C GLY A 143 3.69 10.04 -6.19
N LEU A 144 4.34 11.17 -6.47
CA LEU A 144 5.58 11.25 -7.25
C LEU A 144 6.75 10.46 -6.64
N PRO A 145 7.02 10.51 -5.32
CA PRO A 145 8.10 9.74 -4.71
C PRO A 145 7.91 8.23 -4.85
N LEU A 146 6.67 7.73 -4.68
CA LEU A 146 6.33 6.33 -4.88
C LEU A 146 6.61 5.92 -6.34
N ALA A 147 6.04 6.67 -7.30
CA ALA A 147 6.20 6.41 -8.72
C ALA A 147 7.68 6.38 -9.16
N ARG A 148 8.47 7.35 -8.69
CA ARG A 148 9.90 7.44 -9.03
C ARG A 148 10.73 6.35 -8.38
N SER A 149 10.51 6.08 -7.09
CA SER A 149 11.34 5.14 -6.34
C SER A 149 11.07 3.68 -6.72
N LEU A 150 9.85 3.36 -7.16
CA LEU A 150 9.46 2.02 -7.57
C LEU A 150 9.32 1.84 -9.08
N ARG A 151 9.79 2.80 -9.90
CA ARG A 151 9.59 2.86 -11.35
C ARG A 151 9.77 1.52 -12.06
N GLU A 152 10.90 0.85 -11.82
CA GLU A 152 11.29 -0.38 -12.52
C GLU A 152 10.53 -1.63 -12.00
N GLN A 153 9.85 -1.51 -10.86
CA GLN A 153 9.06 -2.59 -10.26
C GLN A 153 7.56 -2.48 -10.62
N ILE A 154 7.13 -1.32 -11.11
CA ILE A 154 5.73 -1.05 -11.46
C ILE A 154 5.46 -1.53 -12.90
N ASP A 155 4.44 -2.37 -13.05
CA ASP A 155 3.82 -2.65 -14.35
C ASP A 155 2.92 -1.48 -14.74
N TRP A 156 3.48 -0.56 -15.52
CA TRP A 156 2.79 0.66 -15.95
C TRP A 156 1.66 0.40 -16.96
N GLU A 157 1.66 -0.74 -17.66
CA GLU A 157 0.55 -1.12 -18.53
C GLU A 157 -0.66 -1.54 -17.70
N ARG A 158 -0.42 -2.38 -16.68
CA ARG A 158 -1.45 -2.75 -15.70
C ARG A 158 -2.02 -1.54 -14.97
N VAL A 159 -1.17 -0.65 -14.45
CA VAL A 159 -1.61 0.58 -13.78
C VAL A 159 -2.54 1.39 -14.69
N ARG A 160 -2.12 1.66 -15.94
CA ARG A 160 -2.96 2.38 -16.91
C ARG A 160 -4.32 1.71 -17.11
N LYS A 161 -4.34 0.39 -17.30
CA LYS A 161 -5.57 -0.38 -17.56
C LYS A 161 -6.53 -0.33 -16.37
N GLU A 162 -6.04 -0.54 -15.16
CA GLU A 162 -6.88 -0.59 -13.95
C GLU A 162 -7.38 0.80 -13.55
N THR A 163 -6.59 1.85 -13.78
CA THR A 163 -6.96 3.22 -13.40
C THR A 163 -7.59 4.04 -14.53
N GLN A 164 -7.88 3.44 -15.69
CA GLN A 164 -8.35 4.16 -16.90
C GLN A 164 -9.62 4.99 -16.71
N HIS A 165 -10.43 4.67 -15.69
CA HIS A 165 -11.68 5.35 -15.39
C HIS A 165 -11.48 6.59 -14.50
N SER A 166 -10.28 6.80 -13.94
CA SER A 166 -9.98 7.92 -13.04
C SER A 166 -9.29 9.06 -13.80
N PRO A 167 -9.94 10.24 -13.94
CA PRO A 167 -9.31 11.40 -14.57
C PRO A 167 -8.12 11.94 -13.77
N TYR A 168 -8.09 11.72 -12.45
CA TYR A 168 -6.95 12.06 -11.61
C TYR A 168 -5.74 11.17 -11.91
N ALA A 169 -5.97 9.87 -12.08
CA ALA A 169 -4.94 8.92 -12.48
C ALA A 169 -4.40 9.24 -13.87
N GLU A 170 -5.28 9.55 -14.82
CA GLU A 170 -4.90 9.99 -16.18
C GLU A 170 -3.98 11.22 -16.12
N ALA A 171 -4.39 12.27 -15.40
CA ALA A 171 -3.60 13.49 -15.25
C ALA A 171 -2.22 13.23 -14.61
N PHE A 172 -2.16 12.35 -13.60
CA PHE A 172 -0.90 11.97 -12.96
C PHE A 172 0.01 11.20 -13.93
N LEU A 173 -0.53 10.25 -14.69
CA LEU A 173 0.24 9.45 -15.64
C LEU A 173 0.78 10.30 -16.80
N VAL A 174 0.01 11.29 -17.28
CA VAL A 174 0.51 12.30 -18.23
C VAL A 174 1.64 13.11 -17.62
N LEU A 175 1.52 13.53 -16.36
CA LEU A 175 2.61 14.24 -15.67
C LEU A 175 3.87 13.37 -15.57
N LEU A 176 3.74 12.09 -15.22
CA LEU A 176 4.87 11.17 -15.15
C LEU A 176 5.58 11.01 -16.51
N ASP A 177 4.81 10.94 -17.60
CA ASP A 177 5.34 10.90 -18.96
C ASP A 177 6.12 12.19 -19.30
N ARG A 178 5.55 13.36 -18.99
CA ARG A 178 6.22 14.65 -19.21
C ARG A 178 7.45 14.89 -18.35
N LEU A 179 7.60 14.13 -17.26
CA LEU A 179 8.74 14.18 -16.35
C LEU A 179 9.76 13.06 -16.63
N ASP A 180 9.59 12.28 -17.70
CA ASP A 180 10.42 11.12 -18.06
C ASP A 180 10.52 10.05 -16.96
N VAL A 181 9.49 9.95 -16.12
CA VAL A 181 9.41 8.97 -15.01
C VAL A 181 8.93 7.61 -15.51
N VAL A 182 8.08 7.56 -16.53
CA VAL A 182 7.55 6.30 -17.09
C VAL A 182 7.94 6.22 -18.56
N PRO A 183 8.33 5.04 -19.08
CA PRO A 183 8.59 4.89 -20.51
C PRO A 183 7.36 5.31 -21.33
N GLN A 184 7.60 6.04 -22.42
CA GLN A 184 6.55 6.39 -23.37
C GLN A 184 5.88 5.10 -23.85
N ALA A 185 4.55 5.05 -23.74
CA ALA A 185 3.77 4.00 -24.39
C ALA A 185 3.85 4.22 -25.90
N GLY A 186 4.89 3.64 -26.53
CA GLY A 186 5.05 3.63 -27.98
C GLY A 186 5.30 5.00 -28.62
N THR A 187 6.48 5.59 -28.40
CA THR A 187 7.17 6.19 -29.54
C THR A 187 7.97 5.08 -30.22
N ALA A 188 7.41 4.53 -31.30
CA ALA A 188 8.25 3.87 -32.28
C ALA A 188 9.34 4.89 -32.67
N ASP A 189 10.59 4.52 -32.45
CA ASP A 189 11.78 5.28 -32.78
C ASP A 189 11.81 5.51 -34.30
N GLY A 190 11.12 6.55 -34.76
CA GLY A 190 11.16 7.06 -36.12
C GLY A 190 12.33 8.03 -36.27
N ARG A 191 13.53 7.63 -35.82
CA ARG A 191 14.78 8.23 -36.28
C ARG A 191 15.28 7.39 -37.45
N ASP A 192 14.62 7.56 -38.60
CA ASP A 192 15.30 7.29 -39.86
C ASP A 192 16.37 8.37 -40.05
N ILE A 193 17.60 7.96 -39.77
CA ILE A 193 18.81 8.66 -40.15
C ILE A 193 19.15 8.17 -41.57
N LEU A 194 19.01 9.11 -42.53
CA LEU A 194 19.48 9.10 -43.94
C LEU A 194 18.75 8.19 -44.93
#